data_AF-A0A5B9QAX5-F1
#
_entry.id   AF-A0A5B9QAX5-F1
#
_cell.length_a   1.000
_cell.length_b   1.000
_cell.length_c   1.000
_cell.angle_alpha   90.00
_cell.angle_beta   90.00
_cell.angle_gamma   90.00
#
_symmetry.space_group_name_H-M   'P 1'
#
loop_
_entity.id
_entity.type
_entity.pdbx_description
1 polymer ?
#
loop_
_entity_poly.entity_id
_entity_poly.type
_entity_poly.pdbx_seq_one_letter_code
_entity_poly.pdbx_strand_id
1 'polypeptide(L)'
;MVLEQEILPYFQWLWSGGAGSIGALPRFLLVALGLGLLGLMLGYAIAAARHGLLRGGDIVYRTITNGVREIFETSPRRVLALANLAMKEAWRRRVLVALAVFFIILIFASWFLKKNHQDPAKLYISFVLTATTYLVLGIALLLSAFSLPNDFKTKTIYTIVTKPVRLGEIVLGRILGFTAVGTILLAIMGVCSYVFVNRSLDHTHEIDVDSLKNVSDADGENIGKDGRSTLNAYHRHDVELDTNGEGVALSNYGHTHNIVQRGGKEVVSGAEGTMRARVPQWGKLTFLDRQGVPKARGISVGSEWTYRSFVDGATQATAIWTFDDVSEALNYKPEDSDGEGGLPIGLIVRVFRTHKGTIGKAITGTIQVRNPETGLTSDLIPFNALDAKIDERLIPRKLTGTDDSELDLYEDLVSSNGQLEIRVQCLERGQYFGFAQPDMYIQMRDASPLVNYVKVCLTIWVQMVIVIAIGVAASTLLSGSVAMLFTVAFIVLGFFRPFFVGVAMGTEYGGGPVESFYRLITQMNVISKLDDTMVTRLIKGVDWVYQSFMLSLAQVLPDFSSLSTVDFAAYGFNVPADLVYQNLTMCLAYVVGMSIVGYFLFRTREVAR
;
A
#
# COMPACT_ATOMS: atom_id res chain seq x y z
N MET A 1 -1.17 -9.22 -0.60
CA MET A 1 -1.45 -7.77 -0.47
C MET A 1 -2.95 -7.56 -0.65
N VAL A 2 -3.57 -6.66 0.10
CA VAL A 2 -4.99 -6.31 -0.06
C VAL A 2 -5.04 -5.07 -0.96
N LEU A 3 -5.56 -5.21 -2.18
CA LEU A 3 -5.92 -4.06 -3.02
C LEU A 3 -7.43 -3.90 -2.91
N GLU A 4 -7.87 -2.94 -2.10
CA GLU A 4 -9.31 -2.68 -1.92
C GLU A 4 -9.95 -2.04 -3.16
N GLN A 5 -9.13 -1.36 -3.99
CA GLN A 5 -9.55 -0.70 -5.22
C GLN A 5 -8.49 -0.86 -6.30
N GLU A 6 -8.96 -0.96 -7.55
CA GLU A 6 -8.11 -0.98 -8.72
C GLU A 6 -7.36 0.35 -8.87
N ILE A 7 -6.06 0.28 -9.12
CA ILE A 7 -5.23 1.47 -9.34
C ILE A 7 -5.45 1.92 -10.78
N LEU A 8 -6.16 3.03 -10.94
CA LEU A 8 -6.45 3.58 -12.26
C LEU A 8 -5.16 4.12 -12.94
N PRO A 9 -5.09 4.08 -14.29
CA PRO A 9 -4.07 4.81 -15.03
C PRO A 9 -4.04 6.30 -14.66
N TYR A 10 -2.85 6.90 -14.62
CA TYR A 10 -2.65 8.26 -14.10
C TYR A 10 -3.57 9.31 -14.73
N PHE A 11 -3.67 9.34 -16.07
CA PHE A 11 -4.50 10.33 -16.77
C PHE A 11 -6.00 10.09 -16.57
N GLN A 12 -6.41 8.82 -16.50
CA GLN A 12 -7.80 8.48 -16.19
C GLN A 12 -8.15 8.95 -14.77
N TRP A 13 -7.30 8.64 -13.78
CA TRP A 13 -7.46 9.11 -12.41
C TRP A 13 -7.54 10.64 -12.31
N LEU A 14 -6.68 11.36 -13.05
CA LEU A 14 -6.59 12.81 -12.96
C LEU A 14 -7.82 13.52 -13.53
N TRP A 15 -8.31 13.08 -14.71
CA TRP A 15 -9.33 13.80 -15.48
C TRP A 15 -10.74 13.20 -15.32
N SER A 16 -10.90 11.90 -15.47
CA SER A 16 -12.22 11.25 -15.56
C SER A 16 -12.64 10.54 -14.28
N GLY A 17 -11.69 9.99 -13.52
CA GLY A 17 -11.96 9.08 -12.40
C GLY A 17 -12.36 7.67 -12.87
N GLY A 18 -12.75 6.84 -11.91
CA GLY A 18 -13.36 5.52 -12.13
C GLY A 18 -14.87 5.61 -12.38
N ALA A 19 -15.53 4.48 -12.62
CA ALA A 19 -16.96 4.41 -12.91
C ALA A 19 -17.81 5.12 -11.83
N GLY A 20 -18.58 6.14 -12.23
CA GLY A 20 -19.45 6.90 -11.31
C GLY A 20 -18.73 7.92 -10.41
N SER A 21 -17.43 8.16 -10.61
CA SER A 21 -16.65 9.16 -9.88
C SER A 21 -16.14 10.26 -10.81
N ILE A 22 -15.92 11.46 -10.26
CA ILE A 22 -15.23 12.55 -10.99
C ILE A 22 -13.71 12.40 -10.83
N GLY A 23 -12.95 12.87 -11.82
CA GLY A 23 -11.49 12.90 -11.75
C GLY A 23 -10.94 13.68 -10.57
N ALA A 24 -9.71 13.34 -10.18
CA ALA A 24 -9.05 13.95 -9.02
C ALA A 24 -8.86 15.46 -9.16
N LEU A 25 -8.54 15.97 -10.36
CA LEU A 25 -8.35 17.40 -10.58
C LEU A 25 -9.66 18.21 -10.48
N PRO A 26 -10.75 17.84 -11.19
CA PRO A 26 -12.06 18.47 -10.97
C PRO A 26 -12.49 18.44 -9.50
N ARG A 27 -12.31 17.30 -8.82
CA ARG A 27 -12.62 17.17 -7.39
C ARG A 27 -11.82 18.14 -6.54
N PHE A 28 -10.50 18.22 -6.76
CA PHE A 28 -9.64 19.16 -6.06
C PHE A 28 -10.07 20.61 -6.28
N LEU A 29 -10.37 21.00 -7.53
CA LEU A 29 -10.84 22.35 -7.85
C LEU A 29 -12.18 22.68 -7.17
N LEU A 30 -13.12 21.73 -7.14
CA LEU A 30 -14.39 21.90 -6.43
C LEU A 30 -14.21 22.05 -4.92
N VAL A 31 -13.34 21.25 -4.31
CA VAL A 31 -13.03 21.35 -2.88
C VAL A 31 -12.32 22.67 -2.59
N ALA A 32 -11.33 23.07 -3.41
CA ALA A 32 -10.63 24.33 -3.27
C ALA A 32 -11.56 25.54 -3.44
N LEU A 33 -12.47 25.48 -4.42
CA LEU A 33 -13.51 26.49 -4.63
C LEU A 33 -14.47 26.54 -3.43
N GLY A 34 -14.94 25.39 -2.95
CA GLY A 34 -15.86 25.30 -1.80
C GLY A 34 -15.23 25.86 -0.52
N LEU A 35 -14.00 25.45 -0.20
CA LEU A 35 -13.25 25.98 0.93
C LEU A 35 -12.92 27.47 0.77
N GLY A 36 -12.58 27.90 -0.44
CA GLY A 36 -12.33 29.30 -0.77
C GLY A 36 -13.57 30.16 -0.54
N LEU A 37 -14.71 29.77 -1.10
CA LEU A 37 -15.99 30.47 -0.91
C LEU A 37 -16.41 30.49 0.56
N LEU A 38 -16.28 29.37 1.28
CA LEU A 38 -16.57 29.30 2.70
C LEU A 38 -15.66 30.25 3.50
N GLY A 39 -14.37 30.27 3.19
CA GLY A 39 -13.40 31.19 3.79
C GLY A 39 -13.75 32.66 3.51
N LEU A 40 -14.20 32.98 2.30
CA LEU A 40 -14.66 34.32 1.92
C LEU A 40 -15.95 34.72 2.62
N MET A 41 -16.92 33.81 2.73
CA MET A 41 -18.18 34.04 3.44
C MET A 41 -17.94 34.29 4.93
N LEU A 42 -17.11 33.46 5.58
CA LEU A 42 -16.73 33.66 6.97
C LEU A 42 -15.93 34.95 7.17
N GLY A 43 -14.96 35.22 6.29
CA GLY A 43 -14.17 36.45 6.32
C GLY A 43 -15.04 37.69 6.16
N TYR A 44 -16.01 37.66 5.24
CA TYR A 44 -16.98 38.73 5.05
C TYR A 44 -17.89 38.89 6.26
N ALA A 45 -18.43 37.81 6.83
CA ALA A 45 -19.27 37.87 8.01
C ALA A 45 -18.54 38.52 9.20
N ILE A 46 -17.29 38.13 9.44
CA ILE A 46 -16.46 38.72 10.51
C ILE A 46 -16.14 40.19 10.22
N ALA A 47 -15.75 40.52 8.99
CA ALA A 47 -15.42 41.89 8.60
C ALA A 47 -16.64 42.81 8.64
N ALA A 48 -17.80 42.33 8.20
CA ALA A 48 -19.07 43.04 8.25
C ALA A 48 -19.51 43.29 9.71
N ALA A 49 -19.38 42.29 10.58
CA ALA A 49 -19.68 42.44 12.00
C ALA A 49 -18.78 43.46 12.71
N ARG A 50 -17.51 43.58 12.30
CA ARG A 50 -16.53 44.49 12.92
C ARG A 50 -16.52 45.91 12.33
N HIS A 51 -16.76 46.04 11.02
CA HIS A 51 -16.51 47.28 10.28
C HIS A 51 -17.72 47.80 9.48
N GLY A 52 -18.85 47.07 9.50
CA GLY A 52 -20.06 47.35 8.72
C GLY A 52 -20.07 46.67 7.34
N LEU A 53 -21.27 46.48 6.78
CA LEU A 53 -21.49 45.67 5.56
C LEU A 53 -20.67 46.12 4.34
N LEU A 54 -20.64 47.42 4.05
CA LEU A 54 -19.95 47.97 2.88
C LEU A 54 -18.42 47.92 3.03
N ARG A 55 -17.90 48.38 4.18
CA ARG A 55 -16.46 48.37 4.47
C ARG A 55 -15.91 46.95 4.61
N GLY A 56 -16.71 46.02 5.16
CA GLY A 56 -16.37 44.60 5.21
C GLY A 56 -16.18 44.01 3.81
N GLY A 57 -17.03 44.37 2.86
CA GLY A 57 -16.91 43.99 1.45
C GLY A 57 -15.61 44.51 0.83
N ASP A 58 -15.29 45.79 1.02
CA ASP A 58 -14.06 46.40 0.51
C ASP A 58 -12.78 45.72 1.04
N ILE A 59 -12.76 45.33 2.32
CA ILE A 59 -11.64 44.63 2.95
C ILE A 59 -11.44 43.25 2.29
N VAL A 60 -12.52 42.49 2.13
CA VAL A 60 -12.47 41.16 1.50
C VAL A 60 -12.04 41.27 0.04
N TYR A 61 -12.62 42.19 -0.72
CA TYR A 61 -12.24 42.43 -2.12
C TYR A 61 -10.76 42.74 -2.26
N ARG A 62 -10.24 43.71 -1.48
CA ARG A 62 -8.81 44.06 -1.51
C ARG A 62 -7.91 42.90 -1.09
N THR A 63 -8.36 42.08 -0.13
CA THR A 63 -7.60 40.90 0.32
C THR A 63 -7.46 39.87 -0.80
N ILE A 64 -8.54 39.63 -1.56
CA ILE A 64 -8.51 38.72 -2.71
C ILE A 64 -7.63 39.28 -3.82
N THR A 65 -7.88 40.51 -4.27
CA THR A 65 -7.16 41.08 -5.42
C THR A 65 -5.66 41.22 -5.15
N ASN A 66 -5.29 41.63 -3.94
CA ASN A 66 -3.89 41.70 -3.53
C ASN A 66 -3.28 40.32 -3.38
N GLY A 67 -4.02 39.36 -2.80
CA GLY A 67 -3.56 37.97 -2.67
C GLY A 67 -3.24 37.33 -4.01
N VAL A 68 -4.15 37.44 -4.98
CA VAL A 68 -3.93 36.93 -6.35
C VAL A 68 -2.73 37.59 -7.00
N ARG A 69 -2.61 38.91 -6.90
CA ARG A 69 -1.45 39.65 -7.44
C ARG A 69 -0.14 39.20 -6.80
N GLU A 70 -0.10 39.05 -5.48
CA GLU A 70 1.10 38.66 -4.74
C GLU A 70 1.57 37.24 -5.10
N ILE A 71 0.66 36.32 -5.46
CA ILE A 71 0.99 34.97 -5.94
C ILE A 71 1.76 35.04 -7.26
N PHE A 72 1.30 35.85 -8.22
CA PHE A 72 1.98 36.00 -9.52
C PHE A 72 3.34 36.68 -9.42
N GLU A 73 3.54 37.53 -8.42
CA GLU A 73 4.80 38.23 -8.27
C GLU A 73 5.85 37.41 -7.48
N THR A 74 5.52 36.19 -7.01
CA THR A 74 6.43 35.35 -6.21
C THR A 74 7.75 35.07 -6.94
N SER A 75 8.88 35.28 -6.24
CA SER A 75 10.21 35.06 -6.83
C SER A 75 10.82 33.73 -6.35
N PRO A 76 11.13 32.79 -7.26
CA PRO A 76 11.80 31.54 -6.91
C PRO A 76 13.13 31.75 -6.18
N ARG A 77 13.89 32.80 -6.54
CA ARG A 77 15.17 33.12 -5.90
C ARG A 77 15.02 33.47 -4.42
N ARG A 78 13.99 34.27 -4.06
CA ARG A 78 13.72 34.63 -2.66
C ARG A 78 13.23 33.42 -1.87
N VAL A 79 12.35 32.61 -2.46
CA VAL A 79 11.85 31.37 -1.85
C VAL A 79 13.00 30.41 -1.54
N LEU A 80 13.94 30.21 -2.47
CA LEU A 80 15.11 29.36 -2.25
C LEU A 80 16.05 29.90 -1.16
N ALA A 81 16.23 31.22 -1.07
CA ALA A 81 17.03 31.83 -0.01
C ALA A 81 16.40 31.58 1.38
N LEU A 82 15.07 31.68 1.50
CA LEU A 82 14.33 31.39 2.73
C LEU A 82 14.35 29.89 3.06
N ALA A 83 14.27 29.02 2.05
CA ALA A 83 14.40 27.59 2.22
C ALA A 83 15.77 27.22 2.79
N ASN A 84 16.85 27.78 2.25
CA ASN A 84 18.20 27.55 2.77
C ASN A 84 18.36 28.06 4.22
N LEU A 85 17.73 29.20 4.57
CA LEU A 85 17.69 29.68 5.94
C LEU A 85 16.99 28.68 6.87
N ALA A 86 15.81 28.17 6.47
CA ALA A 86 15.06 27.17 7.23
C ALA A 86 15.85 25.85 7.37
N MET A 87 16.60 25.42 6.35
CA MET A 87 17.49 24.27 6.43
C MET A 87 18.58 24.44 7.49
N LYS A 88 19.28 25.59 7.48
CA LYS A 88 20.32 25.91 8.48
C LYS A 88 19.74 25.95 9.89
N GLU A 89 18.54 26.49 10.04
CA GLU A 89 17.82 26.51 11.30
C GLU A 89 17.52 25.10 11.81
N ALA A 90 16.98 24.23 10.96
CA ALA A 90 16.69 22.84 11.30
C ALA A 90 17.97 22.07 11.72
N TRP A 91 19.09 22.27 11.02
CA TRP A 91 20.36 21.66 11.42
C TRP A 91 20.81 22.10 12.81
N ARG A 92 20.73 23.40 13.12
CA ARG A 92 21.09 23.96 14.43
C ARG A 92 20.21 23.42 15.56
N ARG A 93 18.95 23.04 15.25
CA ARG A 93 18.03 22.38 16.19
C ARG A 93 18.33 20.89 16.43
N ARG A 94 19.50 20.39 16.00
CA ARG A 94 19.97 19.00 16.19
C ARG A 94 19.02 17.95 15.59
N VAL A 95 18.40 18.26 14.46
CA VAL A 95 17.51 17.34 13.73
C VAL A 95 18.18 16.02 13.37
N LEU A 96 19.52 16.00 13.21
CA LEU A 96 20.30 14.79 12.97
C LEU A 96 20.26 13.76 14.13
N VAL A 97 19.81 14.15 15.33
CA VAL A 97 19.58 13.20 16.45
C VAL A 97 18.61 12.08 16.04
N ALA A 98 17.69 12.38 15.11
CA ALA A 98 16.85 11.36 14.50
C ALA A 98 17.64 10.21 13.86
N LEU A 99 18.75 10.48 13.18
CA LEU A 99 19.58 9.43 12.59
C LEU A 99 20.16 8.53 13.69
N ALA A 100 20.59 9.11 14.81
CA ALA A 100 21.08 8.34 15.95
C ALA A 100 19.98 7.43 16.52
N VAL A 101 18.77 7.96 16.72
CA VAL A 101 17.60 7.16 17.16
C VAL A 101 17.30 6.05 16.15
N PHE A 102 17.36 6.36 14.85
CA PHE A 102 17.15 5.39 13.79
C PHE A 102 18.17 4.24 13.83
N PHE A 103 19.46 4.54 13.98
CA PHE A 103 20.49 3.50 14.12
C PHE A 103 20.28 2.63 15.36
N ILE A 104 19.84 3.21 16.48
CA ILE A 104 19.48 2.44 17.69
C ILE A 104 18.33 1.47 17.38
N ILE A 105 17.30 1.93 16.64
CA ILE A 105 16.19 1.07 16.21
C ILE A 105 16.70 -0.08 15.35
N LEU A 106 17.62 0.16 14.39
CA LEU A 106 18.18 -0.91 13.55
C LEU A 106 18.99 -1.94 14.35
N ILE A 107 19.78 -1.50 15.32
CA ILE A 107 20.53 -2.40 16.20
C ILE A 107 19.56 -3.29 16.99
N PHE A 108 18.50 -2.70 17.54
CA PHE A 108 17.48 -3.45 18.27
C PHE A 108 16.71 -4.41 17.35
N ALA A 109 16.39 -3.97 16.13
CA ALA A 109 15.77 -4.79 15.11
C ALA A 109 16.61 -6.04 14.80
N SER A 110 17.93 -5.90 14.70
CA SER A 110 18.83 -7.02 14.48
C SER A 110 18.78 -8.08 15.59
N TRP A 111 18.41 -7.71 16.81
CA TRP A 111 18.32 -8.65 17.92
C TRP A 111 16.96 -9.35 17.99
N PHE A 112 15.87 -8.65 17.63
CA PHE A 112 14.50 -9.18 17.70
C PHE A 112 14.03 -9.89 16.44
N LEU A 113 14.47 -9.45 15.26
CA LEU A 113 14.08 -10.05 13.99
C LEU A 113 14.88 -11.34 13.79
N LYS A 114 14.17 -12.47 13.80
CA LYS A 114 14.75 -13.81 13.55
C LYS A 114 14.28 -14.34 12.20
N LYS A 115 15.16 -15.08 11.53
CA LYS A 115 14.92 -15.70 10.21
C LYS A 115 13.92 -16.87 10.23
N ASN A 116 13.52 -17.35 11.41
CA ASN A 116 12.57 -18.46 11.61
C ASN A 116 11.09 -18.12 11.29
N HIS A 117 10.83 -17.14 10.44
CA HIS A 117 9.47 -16.82 9.98
C HIS A 117 9.27 -17.39 8.57
N GLN A 118 8.04 -17.72 8.21
CA GLN A 118 7.71 -18.25 6.87
C GLN A 118 8.12 -17.29 5.73
N ASP A 119 8.06 -15.99 5.99
CA ASP A 119 8.50 -14.93 5.10
C ASP A 119 9.33 -13.89 5.88
N PRO A 120 10.65 -14.10 6.00
CA PRO A 120 11.51 -13.19 6.75
C PRO A 120 11.65 -11.84 6.03
N ALA A 121 11.63 -11.81 4.70
CA ALA A 121 11.77 -10.57 3.93
C ALA A 121 10.64 -9.58 4.26
N LYS A 122 9.40 -10.05 4.28
CA LYS A 122 8.24 -9.26 4.67
C LYS A 122 8.39 -8.62 6.05
N LEU A 123 8.85 -9.41 7.03
CA LEU A 123 9.01 -8.95 8.40
C LEU A 123 10.05 -7.83 8.50
N TYR A 124 11.23 -8.02 7.90
CA TYR A 124 12.31 -7.03 7.92
C TYR A 124 11.92 -5.75 7.17
N ILE A 125 11.38 -5.88 5.96
CA ILE A 125 10.99 -4.73 5.13
C ILE A 125 9.87 -3.92 5.81
N SER A 126 8.82 -4.59 6.26
CA SER A 126 7.68 -3.94 6.94
C SER A 126 8.14 -3.21 8.20
N PHE A 127 8.94 -3.84 9.07
CA PHE A 127 9.42 -3.21 10.30
C PHE A 127 10.28 -1.98 10.02
N VAL A 128 11.31 -2.13 9.17
CA VAL A 128 12.30 -1.07 8.93
C VAL A 128 11.68 0.13 8.20
N LEU A 129 10.84 -0.10 7.19
CA LEU A 129 10.18 0.98 6.46
C LEU A 129 9.08 1.65 7.28
N THR A 130 8.36 0.91 8.12
CA THR A 130 7.38 1.49 9.05
C THR A 130 8.08 2.36 10.11
N ALA A 131 9.19 1.89 10.68
CA ALA A 131 9.99 2.67 11.62
C ALA A 131 10.55 3.94 10.96
N THR A 132 11.07 3.83 9.74
CA THR A 132 11.49 4.99 8.94
C THR A 132 10.34 5.99 8.74
N THR A 133 9.15 5.50 8.38
CA THR A 133 7.96 6.33 8.17
C THR A 133 7.60 7.12 9.42
N TYR A 134 7.39 6.44 10.55
CA TYR A 134 6.98 7.12 11.79
C TYR A 134 8.02 8.11 12.31
N LEU A 135 9.31 7.78 12.20
CA LEU A 135 10.36 8.69 12.63
C LEU A 135 10.40 9.95 11.76
N VAL A 136 10.32 9.79 10.45
CA VAL A 136 10.33 10.91 9.50
C VAL A 136 9.08 11.78 9.65
N LEU A 137 7.89 11.19 9.81
CA LEU A 137 6.66 11.93 10.10
C LEU A 137 6.73 12.68 11.43
N GLY A 138 7.32 12.08 12.47
CA GLY A 138 7.53 12.71 13.77
C GLY A 138 8.47 13.93 13.69
N ILE A 139 9.56 13.83 12.94
CA ILE A 139 10.48 14.96 12.72
C ILE A 139 9.82 16.06 11.90
N ALA A 140 9.13 15.69 10.81
CA ALA A 140 8.37 16.61 9.98
C ALA A 140 7.35 17.40 10.81
N LEU A 141 6.60 16.71 11.67
CA LEU A 141 5.66 17.29 12.63
C LEU A 141 6.36 18.30 13.55
N LEU A 142 7.44 17.90 14.24
CA LEU A 142 8.12 18.77 15.20
C LEU A 142 8.76 20.00 14.53
N LEU A 143 9.40 19.82 13.38
CA LEU A 143 10.06 20.91 12.66
C LEU A 143 9.06 21.93 12.15
N SER A 144 7.98 21.46 11.52
CA SER A 144 6.97 22.32 10.91
C SER A 144 6.13 23.04 11.96
N ALA A 145 5.63 22.33 12.99
CA ALA A 145 4.75 22.91 14.00
C ALA A 145 5.42 23.98 14.87
N PHE A 146 6.71 23.80 15.22
CA PHE A 146 7.48 24.76 16.03
C PHE A 146 8.31 25.74 15.19
N SER A 147 8.08 25.79 13.87
CA SER A 147 8.86 26.65 13.00
C SER A 147 8.58 28.13 13.28
N LEU A 148 7.46 28.66 12.78
CA LEU A 148 7.10 30.07 12.93
C LEU A 148 6.80 30.48 14.39
N PRO A 149 6.18 29.65 15.25
CA PRO A 149 5.93 30.00 16.65
C PRO A 149 7.20 30.34 17.42
N ASN A 150 8.30 29.63 17.17
CA ASN A 150 9.58 29.93 17.81
C ASN A 150 10.20 31.21 17.26
N ASP A 151 10.03 31.51 15.97
CA ASP A 151 10.46 32.78 15.38
C ASP A 151 9.70 33.99 15.96
N PHE A 152 8.41 33.83 16.23
CA PHE A 152 7.64 34.86 16.95
C PHE A 152 8.15 35.04 18.38
N LYS A 153 8.39 33.94 19.09
CA LYS A 153 8.88 33.96 20.47
C LYS A 153 10.26 34.59 20.60
N THR A 154 11.15 34.33 19.63
CA THR A 154 12.52 34.88 19.60
C THR A 154 12.63 36.21 18.89
N LYS A 155 11.53 36.75 18.37
CA LYS A 155 11.45 38.01 17.59
C LYS A 155 12.29 38.02 16.30
N THR A 156 12.76 36.87 15.81
CA THR A 156 13.52 36.78 14.55
C THR A 156 12.67 37.12 13.34
N ILE A 157 11.36 36.80 13.37
CA ILE A 157 10.46 37.06 12.25
C ILE A 157 10.39 38.54 11.87
N TYR A 158 10.46 39.44 12.86
CA TYR A 158 10.43 40.89 12.64
C TYR A 158 11.63 41.39 11.83
N THR A 159 12.75 40.66 11.84
CA THR A 159 13.93 40.96 11.01
C THR A 159 13.83 40.41 9.58
N ILE A 160 12.94 39.44 9.37
CA ILE A 160 12.70 38.83 8.06
C ILE A 160 11.68 39.68 7.28
N VAL A 161 10.60 40.10 7.95
CA VAL A 161 9.52 40.88 7.32
C VAL A 161 9.91 42.32 6.97
N THR A 162 11.02 42.84 7.51
CA THR A 162 11.58 44.15 7.10
C THR A 162 12.34 44.09 5.77
N LYS A 163 12.69 42.89 5.29
CA LYS A 163 13.26 42.68 3.95
C LYS A 163 12.13 42.64 2.92
N PRO A 164 12.40 42.94 1.63
CA PRO A 164 11.39 42.90 0.57
C PRO A 164 11.02 41.45 0.19
N VAL A 165 10.38 40.74 1.13
CA VAL A 165 9.96 39.34 1.06
C VAL A 165 8.47 39.28 1.38
N ARG A 166 7.69 38.55 0.59
CA ARG A 166 6.25 38.41 0.84
C ARG A 166 5.96 37.30 1.84
N LEU A 167 4.84 37.41 2.57
CA LEU A 167 4.41 36.40 3.55
C LEU A 167 4.28 34.99 2.93
N GLY A 168 3.77 34.91 1.70
CA GLY A 168 3.63 33.63 0.97
C GLY A 168 4.97 32.99 0.63
N GLU A 169 6.01 33.81 0.38
CA GLU A 169 7.37 33.33 0.12
C GLU A 169 8.01 32.77 1.39
N ILE A 170 7.69 33.32 2.57
CA ILE A 170 8.15 32.81 3.86
C ILE A 170 7.55 31.43 4.13
N VAL A 171 6.23 31.28 3.93
CA VAL A 171 5.52 29.99 4.12
C VAL A 171 6.08 28.94 3.17
N LEU A 172 6.11 29.24 1.86
CA LEU A 172 6.61 28.31 0.85
C LEU A 172 8.10 27.98 1.05
N GLY A 173 8.91 28.99 1.39
CA GLY A 173 10.33 28.81 1.71
C GLY A 173 10.54 27.85 2.88
N ARG A 174 9.74 27.96 3.95
CA ARG A 174 9.81 27.03 5.10
C ARG A 174 9.37 25.62 4.72
N ILE A 175 8.30 25.46 3.96
CA ILE A 175 7.85 24.15 3.46
C ILE A 175 8.99 23.49 2.67
N LEU A 176 9.54 24.17 1.66
CA LEU A 176 10.60 23.63 0.81
C LEU A 176 11.91 23.37 1.61
N GLY A 177 12.26 24.26 2.54
CA GLY A 177 13.45 24.11 3.38
C GLY A 177 13.36 22.88 4.28
N PHE A 178 12.25 22.66 4.97
CA PHE A 178 12.06 21.45 5.79
C PHE A 178 11.92 20.19 4.94
N THR A 179 11.29 20.28 3.77
CA THR A 179 11.25 19.18 2.81
C THR A 179 12.66 18.79 2.39
N ALA A 180 13.56 19.74 2.11
CA ALA A 180 14.94 19.45 1.75
C ALA A 180 15.71 18.74 2.89
N VAL A 181 15.56 19.19 4.13
CA VAL A 181 16.16 18.52 5.30
C VAL A 181 15.61 17.10 5.47
N GLY A 182 14.29 16.95 5.41
CA GLY A 182 13.64 15.65 5.48
C GLY A 182 14.04 14.70 4.35
N THR A 183 14.26 15.23 3.14
CA THR A 183 14.75 14.46 1.98
C THR A 183 16.14 13.90 2.24
N ILE A 184 17.07 14.72 2.78
CA ILE A 184 18.42 14.26 3.12
C ILE A 184 18.37 13.17 4.20
N LEU A 185 17.57 13.38 5.24
CA LEU A 185 17.39 12.38 6.31
C LEU A 185 16.84 11.07 5.76
N LEU A 186 15.74 11.13 5.01
CA LEU A 186 15.08 9.97 4.43
C LEU A 186 15.97 9.25 3.42
N ALA A 187 16.79 9.97 2.65
CA ALA A 187 17.76 9.35 1.76
C ALA A 187 18.81 8.53 2.54
N ILE A 188 19.38 9.10 3.61
CA ILE A 188 20.33 8.38 4.48
C ILE A 188 19.66 7.16 5.12
N MET A 189 18.49 7.36 5.74
CA MET A 189 17.73 6.27 6.37
C MET A 189 17.33 5.19 5.37
N GLY A 190 16.89 5.57 4.18
CA GLY A 190 16.50 4.67 3.09
C GLY A 190 17.66 3.83 2.59
N VAL A 191 18.84 4.42 2.38
CA VAL A 191 20.06 3.69 1.99
C VAL A 191 20.51 2.74 3.10
N CYS A 192 20.58 3.22 4.35
CA CYS A 192 20.95 2.36 5.49
C CYS A 192 19.96 1.21 5.69
N SER A 193 18.66 1.47 5.54
CA SER A 193 17.60 0.47 5.60
C SER A 193 17.76 -0.59 4.51
N TYR A 194 18.03 -0.19 3.27
CA TYR A 194 18.22 -1.12 2.16
C TYR A 194 19.44 -2.02 2.40
N VAL A 195 20.57 -1.43 2.81
CA VAL A 195 21.79 -2.17 3.13
C VAL A 195 21.54 -3.14 4.29
N PHE A 196 20.86 -2.69 5.35
CA PHE A 196 20.54 -3.50 6.52
C PHE A 196 19.65 -4.70 6.17
N VAL A 197 18.57 -4.48 5.41
CA VAL A 197 17.66 -5.55 4.97
C VAL A 197 18.40 -6.55 4.08
N ASN A 198 19.12 -6.08 3.06
CA ASN A 198 19.86 -6.98 2.17
C ASN A 198 20.88 -7.83 2.92
N ARG A 199 21.66 -7.21 3.82
CA ARG A 199 22.68 -7.93 4.60
C ARG A 199 22.08 -8.85 5.66
N SER A 200 20.91 -8.52 6.20
CA SER A 200 20.24 -9.36 7.19
C SER A 200 19.59 -10.58 6.55
N LEU A 201 19.05 -10.44 5.33
CA LEU A 201 18.41 -11.54 4.60
C LEU A 201 19.43 -12.46 3.91
N ASP A 202 20.61 -11.96 3.56
CA ASP A 202 21.69 -12.78 3.02
C ASP A 202 22.11 -13.88 4.02
N HIS A 203 22.09 -15.12 3.55
CA HIS A 203 22.50 -16.31 4.28
C HIS A 203 22.79 -17.46 3.32
N THR A 204 23.55 -18.43 3.80
CA THR A 204 23.88 -19.67 3.11
C THR A 204 23.47 -20.86 3.97
N HIS A 205 23.29 -22.01 3.34
CA HIS A 205 23.11 -23.29 4.04
C HIS A 205 24.25 -24.24 3.68
N GLU A 206 24.30 -25.37 4.36
CA GLU A 206 25.10 -26.52 3.93
C GLU A 206 24.14 -27.62 3.50
N ILE A 207 24.60 -28.59 2.72
CA ILE A 207 23.80 -29.76 2.35
C ILE A 207 23.88 -30.77 3.50
N ASP A 208 22.74 -31.28 3.93
CA ASP A 208 22.67 -32.39 4.87
C ASP A 208 22.96 -33.70 4.12
N VAL A 209 24.22 -34.13 4.18
CA VAL A 209 24.75 -35.27 3.41
C VAL A 209 23.98 -36.57 3.73
N ASP A 210 23.51 -36.73 4.97
CA ASP A 210 22.77 -37.92 5.41
C ASP A 210 21.36 -38.00 4.79
N SER A 211 20.85 -36.88 4.27
CA SER A 211 19.53 -36.79 3.67
C SER A 211 19.50 -37.06 2.16
N LEU A 212 20.66 -37.09 1.49
CA LEU A 212 20.77 -37.25 0.05
C LEU A 212 20.41 -38.68 -0.40
N LYS A 213 19.54 -38.77 -1.40
CA LYS A 213 19.08 -40.00 -2.05
C LYS A 213 19.22 -39.86 -3.55
N ASN A 214 19.74 -40.89 -4.20
CA ASN A 214 19.78 -40.91 -5.67
C ASN A 214 18.35 -41.01 -6.21
N VAL A 215 18.05 -40.20 -7.21
CA VAL A 215 16.82 -40.28 -7.99
C VAL A 215 17.13 -41.04 -9.27
N SER A 216 16.28 -42.03 -9.57
CA SER A 216 16.42 -42.84 -10.79
C SER A 216 15.17 -42.69 -11.65
N ASP A 217 15.36 -42.66 -12.98
CA ASP A 217 14.26 -42.68 -13.94
C ASP A 217 13.55 -44.05 -13.97
N ALA A 218 12.43 -44.16 -14.70
CA ALA A 218 11.66 -45.38 -14.90
C ALA A 218 12.50 -46.56 -15.44
N ASP A 219 13.59 -46.26 -16.16
CA ASP A 219 14.56 -47.24 -16.68
C ASP A 219 15.72 -47.54 -15.71
N GLY A 220 15.74 -46.91 -14.53
CA GLY A 220 16.73 -47.15 -13.48
C GLY A 220 18.04 -46.36 -13.61
N GLU A 221 18.19 -45.50 -14.62
CA GLU A 221 19.33 -44.59 -14.74
C GLU A 221 19.28 -43.49 -13.69
N ASN A 222 20.45 -43.12 -13.14
CA ASN A 222 20.56 -42.06 -12.14
C ASN A 222 20.43 -40.70 -12.80
N ILE A 223 19.36 -39.98 -12.46
CA ILE A 223 19.05 -38.65 -12.99
C ILE A 223 19.47 -37.52 -12.04
N GLY A 224 19.93 -37.84 -10.82
CA GLY A 224 20.35 -36.83 -9.85
C GLY A 224 20.28 -37.30 -8.39
N LYS A 225 20.34 -36.35 -7.46
CA LYS A 225 20.16 -36.59 -6.03
C LYS A 225 19.17 -35.60 -5.41
N ASP A 226 18.27 -36.13 -4.60
CA ASP A 226 17.36 -35.35 -3.77
C ASP A 226 17.79 -35.41 -2.32
N GLY A 227 17.81 -34.27 -1.63
CA GLY A 227 18.12 -34.21 -0.22
C GLY A 227 17.55 -32.95 0.42
N ARG A 228 18.20 -32.53 1.51
CA ARG A 228 17.81 -31.34 2.26
C ARG A 228 19.03 -30.52 2.63
N SER A 229 18.80 -29.23 2.85
CA SER A 229 19.77 -28.36 3.47
C SER A 229 19.76 -28.52 5.00
N THR A 230 20.86 -28.12 5.65
CA THR A 230 20.97 -28.04 7.10
C THR A 230 20.01 -26.99 7.69
N LEU A 231 19.77 -27.06 9.01
CA LEU A 231 18.89 -26.14 9.74
C LEU A 231 19.62 -24.90 10.29
N ASN A 232 20.81 -24.60 9.77
CA ASN A 232 21.74 -23.63 10.37
C ASN A 232 21.21 -22.19 10.38
N ALA A 233 20.23 -21.87 9.52
CA ALA A 233 19.55 -20.57 9.48
C ALA A 233 18.11 -20.58 10.04
N TYR A 234 17.75 -21.59 10.86
CA TYR A 234 16.42 -21.84 11.44
C TYR A 234 15.35 -22.38 10.48
N HIS A 235 15.68 -22.56 9.21
CA HIS A 235 14.84 -23.27 8.22
C HIS A 235 15.71 -24.16 7.33
N ARG A 236 15.06 -25.00 6.53
CA ARG A 236 15.70 -25.90 5.57
C ARG A 236 14.98 -25.90 4.23
N HIS A 237 15.71 -26.22 3.19
CA HIS A 237 15.23 -26.37 1.83
C HIS A 237 15.32 -27.84 1.41
N ASP A 238 14.40 -28.28 0.55
CA ASP A 238 14.62 -29.51 -0.20
C ASP A 238 15.60 -29.16 -1.34
N VAL A 239 16.53 -30.06 -1.61
CA VAL A 239 17.66 -29.84 -2.50
C VAL A 239 17.57 -30.85 -3.63
N GLU A 240 17.63 -30.37 -4.86
CA GLU A 240 17.72 -31.19 -6.06
C GLU A 240 19.08 -30.93 -6.72
N LEU A 241 19.82 -31.99 -7.00
CA LEU A 241 21.13 -31.96 -7.66
C LEU A 241 21.09 -32.79 -8.94
N ASP A 242 21.73 -32.26 -9.99
CA ASP A 242 21.99 -32.96 -11.23
C ASP A 242 23.10 -34.01 -11.06
N THR A 243 23.42 -34.73 -12.14
CA THR A 243 24.49 -35.73 -12.17
C THR A 243 25.90 -35.15 -11.99
N ASN A 244 26.07 -33.83 -12.17
CA ASN A 244 27.34 -33.11 -12.01
C ASN A 244 27.52 -32.56 -10.58
N GLY A 245 26.50 -32.64 -9.73
CA GLY A 245 26.52 -32.07 -8.37
C GLY A 245 26.22 -30.57 -8.35
N GLU A 246 25.69 -30.02 -9.42
CA GLU A 246 25.10 -28.68 -9.48
C GLU A 246 23.58 -28.80 -9.32
N GLY A 247 22.93 -27.76 -8.82
CA GLY A 247 21.48 -27.83 -8.62
C GLY A 247 20.92 -26.66 -7.85
N VAL A 248 19.73 -26.84 -7.29
CA VAL A 248 19.01 -25.76 -6.62
C VAL A 248 18.40 -26.27 -5.32
N ALA A 249 18.53 -25.49 -4.26
CA ALA A 249 17.72 -25.63 -3.06
C ALA A 249 16.37 -24.94 -3.31
N LEU A 250 15.31 -25.75 -3.43
CA LEU A 250 13.98 -25.32 -3.82
C LEU A 250 13.32 -24.37 -2.81
N SER A 251 12.37 -23.57 -3.30
CA SER A 251 11.73 -22.51 -2.53
C SER A 251 10.67 -23.03 -1.54
N ASN A 252 11.13 -23.41 -0.35
CA ASN A 252 10.22 -23.68 0.76
C ASN A 252 9.75 -22.40 1.47
N TYR A 253 10.59 -21.35 1.47
CA TYR A 253 10.44 -20.10 2.23
C TYR A 253 10.61 -18.83 1.36
N GLY A 254 10.19 -18.87 0.09
CA GLY A 254 10.14 -17.69 -0.79
C GLY A 254 11.48 -17.22 -1.36
N HIS A 255 12.54 -18.01 -1.20
CA HIS A 255 13.86 -17.81 -1.80
C HIS A 255 14.48 -19.16 -2.19
N THR A 256 15.42 -19.14 -3.13
CA THR A 256 16.16 -20.31 -3.59
C THR A 256 17.65 -20.12 -3.31
N HIS A 257 18.41 -21.21 -3.36
CA HIS A 257 19.86 -21.15 -3.37
C HIS A 257 20.38 -21.96 -4.55
N ASN A 258 21.32 -21.41 -5.31
CA ASN A 258 22.00 -22.17 -6.34
C ASN A 258 23.10 -22.99 -5.70
N ILE A 259 23.30 -24.20 -6.17
CA ILE A 259 24.32 -25.12 -5.68
C ILE A 259 25.30 -25.31 -6.81
N VAL A 260 26.54 -24.90 -6.56
CA VAL A 260 27.62 -25.00 -7.53
C VAL A 260 28.74 -25.85 -6.96
N GLN A 261 29.36 -26.66 -7.81
CA GLN A 261 30.50 -27.46 -7.40
C GLN A 261 31.77 -26.58 -7.40
N ARG A 262 32.42 -26.44 -6.24
CA ARG A 262 33.72 -25.76 -6.14
C ARG A 262 34.74 -26.65 -5.46
N GLY A 263 35.73 -27.10 -6.22
CA GLY A 263 36.85 -27.90 -5.70
C GLY A 263 36.42 -29.28 -5.18
N GLY A 264 35.43 -29.91 -5.82
CA GLY A 264 34.94 -31.25 -5.43
C GLY A 264 34.00 -31.28 -4.22
N LYS A 265 33.49 -30.12 -3.77
CA LYS A 265 32.44 -29.99 -2.76
C LYS A 265 31.27 -29.19 -3.30
N GLU A 266 30.05 -29.60 -2.95
CA GLU A 266 28.84 -28.82 -3.23
C GLU A 266 28.79 -27.58 -2.32
N VAL A 267 28.74 -26.38 -2.91
CA VAL A 267 28.65 -25.11 -2.18
C VAL A 267 27.32 -24.44 -2.50
N VAL A 268 26.52 -24.21 -1.45
CA VAL A 268 25.26 -23.49 -1.55
C VAL A 268 25.54 -21.98 -1.61
N SER A 269 25.03 -21.31 -2.63
CA SER A 269 25.14 -19.87 -2.82
C SER A 269 24.26 -19.08 -1.83
N GLY A 270 24.42 -17.75 -1.82
CA GLY A 270 23.55 -16.87 -1.04
C GLY A 270 22.09 -16.95 -1.49
N ALA A 271 21.16 -16.59 -0.60
CA ALA A 271 19.73 -16.63 -0.87
C ALA A 271 19.33 -15.70 -2.03
N GLU A 272 18.82 -16.26 -3.12
CA GLU A 272 18.30 -15.54 -4.28
C GLU A 272 16.78 -15.40 -4.21
N GLY A 273 16.25 -14.30 -4.78
CA GLY A 273 14.80 -14.05 -4.79
C GLY A 273 14.20 -13.61 -3.45
N THR A 274 15.01 -13.30 -2.44
CA THR A 274 14.54 -12.77 -1.13
C THR A 274 13.88 -11.40 -1.24
N MET A 275 14.36 -10.54 -2.16
CA MET A 275 13.71 -9.27 -2.48
C MET A 275 13.27 -9.28 -3.94
N ARG A 276 11.96 -9.44 -4.17
CA ARG A 276 11.34 -9.41 -5.50
C ARG A 276 10.38 -8.23 -5.61
N ALA A 277 10.13 -7.82 -6.85
CA ALA A 277 9.12 -6.83 -7.17
C ALA A 277 8.23 -7.37 -8.28
N ARG A 278 7.37 -8.33 -7.91
CA ARG A 278 6.44 -9.00 -8.81
C ARG A 278 5.49 -7.99 -9.44
N VAL A 279 5.25 -8.13 -10.74
CA VAL A 279 4.31 -7.31 -11.49
C VAL A 279 3.08 -8.17 -11.81
N PRO A 280 1.97 -8.02 -11.06
CA PRO A 280 0.78 -8.84 -11.27
C PRO A 280 -0.13 -8.24 -12.36
N GLN A 281 -0.64 -9.08 -13.24
CA GLN A 281 -1.85 -8.80 -14.02
C GLN A 281 -3.04 -9.47 -13.34
N TRP A 282 -3.96 -8.66 -12.84
CA TRP A 282 -5.09 -9.11 -12.04
C TRP A 282 -6.26 -9.57 -12.92
N GLY A 283 -6.91 -10.67 -12.52
CA GLY A 283 -8.17 -11.12 -13.10
C GLY A 283 -9.39 -10.62 -12.32
N LYS A 284 -10.59 -10.80 -12.88
CA LYS A 284 -11.88 -10.58 -12.20
C LYS A 284 -12.34 -11.88 -11.54
N LEU A 285 -12.66 -11.83 -10.25
CA LEU A 285 -13.05 -12.99 -9.46
C LEU A 285 -14.58 -13.12 -9.36
N THR A 286 -15.10 -14.30 -9.66
CA THR A 286 -16.48 -14.71 -9.41
C THR A 286 -16.51 -16.08 -8.72
N PHE A 287 -17.66 -16.46 -8.16
CA PHE A 287 -17.80 -17.71 -7.42
C PHE A 287 -18.97 -18.55 -7.94
N LEU A 288 -18.84 -19.86 -7.81
CA LEU A 288 -19.95 -20.81 -7.83
C LEU A 288 -20.23 -21.27 -6.40
N ASP A 289 -21.50 -21.44 -6.04
CA ASP A 289 -21.90 -22.02 -4.76
C ASP A 289 -21.80 -23.56 -4.73
N ARG A 290 -22.21 -24.18 -3.63
CA ARG A 290 -22.18 -25.64 -3.44
C ARG A 290 -22.94 -26.42 -4.51
N GLN A 291 -23.89 -25.78 -5.18
CA GLN A 291 -24.74 -26.35 -6.22
C GLN A 291 -24.24 -25.99 -7.63
N GLY A 292 -23.14 -25.24 -7.75
CA GLY A 292 -22.61 -24.79 -9.04
C GLY A 292 -23.32 -23.54 -9.58
N VAL A 293 -24.12 -22.84 -8.77
CA VAL A 293 -24.84 -21.64 -9.20
C VAL A 293 -23.93 -20.41 -9.07
N PRO A 294 -23.85 -19.53 -10.10
CA PRO A 294 -23.06 -18.31 -10.03
C PRO A 294 -23.48 -17.36 -8.91
N LYS A 295 -22.50 -16.86 -8.18
CA LYS A 295 -22.62 -15.86 -7.11
C LYS A 295 -21.48 -14.85 -7.20
N ALA A 296 -21.78 -13.60 -6.81
CA ALA A 296 -20.77 -12.55 -6.73
C ALA A 296 -19.80 -12.74 -5.54
N ARG A 297 -20.20 -13.51 -4.52
CA ARG A 297 -19.38 -13.85 -3.35
C ARG A 297 -19.51 -15.33 -3.04
N GLY A 298 -18.41 -15.92 -2.60
CA GLY A 298 -18.38 -17.27 -2.05
C GLY A 298 -19.04 -17.37 -0.66
N ILE A 299 -18.81 -18.49 0.00
CA ILE A 299 -19.41 -18.84 1.29
C ILE A 299 -18.73 -18.04 2.40
N SER A 300 -19.50 -17.64 3.41
CA SER A 300 -18.95 -17.08 4.65
C SER A 300 -18.70 -18.19 5.66
N VAL A 301 -17.49 -18.23 6.22
CA VAL A 301 -17.10 -19.16 7.29
C VAL A 301 -17.20 -18.54 8.69
N GLY A 302 -17.88 -17.38 8.82
CA GLY A 302 -17.95 -16.64 10.08
C GLY A 302 -16.69 -15.83 10.40
N SER A 303 -15.86 -15.54 9.40
CA SER A 303 -14.72 -14.61 9.54
C SER A 303 -15.22 -13.18 9.71
N GLU A 304 -14.70 -12.47 10.72
CA GLU A 304 -14.97 -11.03 10.92
C GLU A 304 -14.50 -10.20 9.72
N TRP A 305 -13.44 -10.64 9.05
CA TRP A 305 -12.93 -10.02 7.84
C TRP A 305 -13.63 -10.63 6.62
N THR A 306 -14.50 -9.84 5.98
CA THR A 306 -15.31 -10.23 4.81
C THR A 306 -14.58 -10.03 3.47
N TYR A 307 -13.33 -9.58 3.50
CA TYR A 307 -12.52 -9.33 2.31
C TYR A 307 -12.34 -10.58 1.43
N ARG A 308 -12.20 -11.75 2.06
CA ARG A 308 -12.14 -13.04 1.36
C ARG A 308 -13.45 -13.78 1.47
N SER A 309 -13.85 -14.41 0.38
CA SER A 309 -14.96 -15.36 0.35
C SER A 309 -14.44 -16.77 0.14
N PHE A 310 -15.18 -17.78 0.60
CA PHE A 310 -14.67 -19.15 0.68
C PHE A 310 -15.35 -20.13 -0.27
N VAL A 311 -14.58 -21.08 -0.76
CA VAL A 311 -14.97 -22.22 -1.57
C VAL A 311 -14.97 -23.45 -0.68
N ASP A 312 -16.10 -24.16 -0.61
CA ASP A 312 -16.26 -25.35 0.23
C ASP A 312 -15.74 -26.60 -0.47
N GLY A 313 -14.91 -27.37 0.24
CA GLY A 313 -14.26 -28.54 -0.31
C GLY A 313 -15.18 -29.73 -0.51
N ALA A 314 -14.86 -30.52 -1.54
CA ALA A 314 -15.67 -31.66 -2.00
C ALA A 314 -17.12 -31.26 -2.38
N THR A 315 -17.30 -30.06 -2.94
CA THR A 315 -18.58 -29.57 -3.50
C THR A 315 -18.36 -28.97 -4.90
N GLN A 316 -19.44 -28.53 -5.57
CA GLN A 316 -19.34 -27.80 -6.85
C GLN A 316 -18.90 -26.33 -6.67
N ALA A 317 -18.66 -25.89 -5.43
CA ALA A 317 -18.19 -24.53 -5.17
C ALA A 317 -16.83 -24.32 -5.85
N THR A 318 -16.71 -23.20 -6.56
CA THR A 318 -15.55 -22.92 -7.40
C THR A 318 -15.24 -21.42 -7.36
N ALA A 319 -13.98 -21.05 -7.28
CA ALA A 319 -13.54 -19.69 -7.55
C ALA A 319 -13.09 -19.59 -9.01
N ILE A 320 -13.59 -18.61 -9.74
CA ILE A 320 -13.31 -18.41 -11.16
C ILE A 320 -12.66 -17.05 -11.35
N TRP A 321 -11.43 -17.03 -11.87
CA TRP A 321 -10.78 -15.81 -12.33
C TRP A 321 -10.88 -15.72 -13.84
N THR A 322 -11.43 -14.61 -14.33
CA THR A 322 -11.40 -14.25 -15.74
C THR A 322 -10.29 -13.22 -15.96
N PHE A 323 -9.33 -13.56 -16.81
CA PHE A 323 -8.27 -12.66 -17.25
C PHE A 323 -8.62 -12.09 -18.62
N ASP A 324 -8.32 -10.81 -18.80
CA ASP A 324 -8.42 -10.09 -20.07
C ASP A 324 -6.99 -9.89 -20.63
N ASP A 325 -6.84 -9.70 -21.96
CA ASP A 325 -5.56 -9.47 -22.66
C ASP A 325 -4.52 -10.61 -22.53
N VAL A 326 -4.97 -11.87 -22.54
CA VAL A 326 -4.09 -13.05 -22.56
C VAL A 326 -3.70 -13.38 -24.00
N SER A 327 -2.40 -13.55 -24.25
CA SER A 327 -1.87 -13.92 -25.57
C SER A 327 -0.53 -14.66 -25.44
N GLU A 328 -0.05 -15.22 -26.55
CA GLU A 328 1.24 -15.91 -26.63
C GLU A 328 2.44 -15.04 -26.18
N ALA A 329 2.30 -13.70 -26.19
CA ALA A 329 3.32 -12.80 -25.67
C ALA A 329 3.59 -12.98 -24.15
N LEU A 330 2.67 -13.63 -23.42
CA LEU A 330 2.80 -13.97 -22.00
C LEU A 330 3.45 -15.34 -21.79
N ASN A 331 3.80 -16.06 -22.85
CA ASN A 331 4.46 -17.36 -22.76
C ASN A 331 5.85 -17.22 -22.16
N TYR A 332 6.01 -17.74 -20.94
CA TYR A 332 7.28 -17.75 -20.23
C TYR A 332 7.93 -19.13 -20.39
N LYS A 333 9.18 -19.14 -20.84
CA LYS A 333 10.00 -20.34 -20.94
C LYS A 333 11.24 -20.17 -20.05
N PRO A 334 11.40 -20.97 -18.98
CA PRO A 334 12.64 -21.03 -18.21
C PRO A 334 13.84 -21.38 -19.10
N GLU A 335 15.00 -20.75 -18.89
CA GLU A 335 16.21 -20.95 -19.70
C GLU A 335 16.69 -22.42 -19.68
N ASP A 336 16.47 -23.14 -18.57
CA ASP A 336 16.89 -24.52 -18.36
C ASP A 336 15.81 -25.57 -18.69
N SER A 337 14.74 -25.19 -19.42
CA SER A 337 13.63 -26.11 -19.74
C SER A 337 13.55 -26.47 -21.22
N ASP A 338 13.51 -27.77 -21.52
CA ASP A 338 13.31 -28.29 -22.88
C ASP A 338 11.87 -28.12 -23.39
N GLY A 339 10.92 -27.72 -22.52
CA GLY A 339 9.50 -27.57 -22.85
C GLY A 339 9.16 -26.33 -23.69
N GLU A 340 7.89 -26.21 -24.11
CA GLU A 340 7.37 -25.09 -24.92
C GLU A 340 7.02 -23.84 -24.09
N GLY A 341 7.34 -23.85 -22.79
CA GLY A 341 6.97 -22.81 -21.85
C GLY A 341 5.54 -22.94 -21.32
N GLY A 342 5.03 -21.86 -20.76
CA GLY A 342 3.66 -21.79 -20.27
C GLY A 342 3.26 -20.41 -19.74
N LEU A 343 2.09 -20.33 -19.14
CA LEU A 343 1.57 -19.11 -18.51
C LEU A 343 1.93 -19.11 -17.01
N PRO A 344 2.78 -18.18 -16.54
CA PRO A 344 3.17 -18.12 -15.14
C PRO A 344 2.05 -17.47 -14.32
N ILE A 345 1.60 -18.16 -13.29
CA ILE A 345 0.57 -17.68 -12.37
C ILE A 345 1.08 -17.67 -10.93
N GLY A 346 0.64 -16.67 -10.17
CA GLY A 346 0.77 -16.65 -8.71
C GLY A 346 -0.59 -16.91 -8.06
N LEU A 347 -0.65 -17.86 -7.14
CA LEU A 347 -1.85 -18.21 -6.39
C LEU A 347 -1.60 -18.11 -4.88
N ILE A 348 -2.49 -17.43 -4.17
CA ILE A 348 -2.45 -17.27 -2.72
C ILE A 348 -3.73 -17.88 -2.15
N VAL A 349 -3.61 -18.94 -1.36
CA VAL A 349 -4.79 -19.60 -0.78
C VAL A 349 -4.88 -19.30 0.72
N ARG A 350 -6.01 -18.76 1.17
CA ARG A 350 -6.34 -18.75 2.59
C ARG A 350 -6.96 -20.10 2.93
N VAL A 351 -6.34 -20.86 3.83
CA VAL A 351 -6.85 -22.18 4.21
C VAL A 351 -7.63 -22.07 5.51
N PHE A 352 -8.94 -22.28 5.46
CA PHE A 352 -9.79 -22.34 6.65
C PHE A 352 -10.16 -23.78 6.97
N ARG A 353 -9.77 -24.22 8.18
CA ARG A 353 -10.03 -25.59 8.65
C ARG A 353 -11.12 -25.64 9.68
N THR A 354 -12.13 -26.48 9.46
CA THR A 354 -13.19 -26.72 10.45
C THR A 354 -12.75 -27.63 11.59
N HIS A 355 -11.73 -28.47 11.37
CA HIS A 355 -11.19 -29.39 12.35
C HIS A 355 -9.66 -29.36 12.36
N LYS A 356 -9.06 -29.53 13.54
CA LYS A 356 -7.61 -29.66 13.71
C LYS A 356 -7.16 -31.01 13.16
N GLY A 357 -6.74 -31.05 11.90
CA GLY A 357 -5.95 -32.15 11.34
C GLY A 357 -4.48 -32.05 11.77
N THR A 358 -3.57 -32.65 10.99
CA THR A 358 -2.13 -32.49 11.18
C THR A 358 -1.70 -31.07 10.83
N ILE A 359 -1.18 -30.32 11.81
CA ILE A 359 -0.68 -28.95 11.62
C ILE A 359 0.46 -28.97 10.60
N GLY A 360 0.38 -28.12 9.57
CA GLY A 360 1.38 -28.02 8.50
C GLY A 360 1.18 -28.94 7.30
N LYS A 361 0.22 -29.88 7.33
CA LYS A 361 -0.13 -30.70 6.14
C LYS A 361 -0.86 -29.82 5.11
N ALA A 362 -0.38 -29.72 3.88
CA ALA A 362 -1.08 -28.99 2.82
C ALA A 362 -2.46 -29.60 2.50
N ILE A 363 -3.39 -28.77 2.02
CA ILE A 363 -4.73 -29.19 1.58
C ILE A 363 -4.75 -29.28 0.07
N THR A 364 -5.28 -30.38 -0.47
CA THR A 364 -5.30 -30.57 -1.92
C THR A 364 -6.43 -29.78 -2.59
N GLY A 365 -6.09 -29.12 -3.68
CA GLY A 365 -7.00 -28.43 -4.59
C GLY A 365 -6.74 -28.80 -6.04
N THR A 366 -7.59 -28.29 -6.92
CA THR A 366 -7.42 -28.41 -8.37
C THR A 366 -7.53 -27.07 -9.04
N ILE A 367 -6.75 -26.90 -10.11
CA ILE A 367 -6.85 -25.80 -11.06
C ILE A 367 -7.36 -26.37 -12.38
N GLN A 368 -8.30 -25.69 -13.01
CA GLN A 368 -8.80 -26.04 -14.34
C GLN A 368 -8.82 -24.80 -15.21
N VAL A 369 -8.34 -24.91 -16.44
CA VAL A 369 -8.34 -23.81 -17.42
C VAL A 369 -9.51 -23.99 -18.37
N ARG A 370 -10.20 -22.90 -18.71
CA ARG A 370 -11.39 -22.93 -19.55
C ARG A 370 -11.43 -21.76 -20.52
N ASN A 371 -11.87 -22.04 -21.74
CA ASN A 371 -12.24 -21.01 -22.69
C ASN A 371 -13.65 -20.46 -22.36
N PRO A 372 -13.81 -19.16 -22.07
CA PRO A 372 -15.12 -18.59 -21.76
C PRO A 372 -16.08 -18.57 -22.96
N GLU A 373 -15.56 -18.53 -24.19
CA GLU A 373 -16.33 -18.44 -25.44
C GLU A 373 -16.76 -19.82 -25.95
N THR A 374 -15.81 -20.74 -26.12
CA THR A 374 -16.08 -22.09 -26.67
C THR A 374 -16.52 -23.09 -25.60
N GLY A 375 -16.20 -22.82 -24.32
CA GLY A 375 -16.47 -23.72 -23.22
C GLY A 375 -15.49 -24.89 -23.08
N LEU A 376 -14.49 -25.01 -23.95
CA LEU A 376 -13.43 -26.02 -23.87
C LEU A 376 -12.70 -25.96 -22.51
N THR A 377 -12.44 -27.11 -21.92
CA THR A 377 -11.84 -27.23 -20.58
C THR A 377 -10.65 -28.18 -20.58
N SER A 378 -9.58 -27.76 -19.89
CA SER A 378 -8.45 -28.63 -19.58
C SER A 378 -8.83 -29.68 -18.53
N ASP A 379 -7.98 -30.69 -18.40
CA ASP A 379 -7.93 -31.58 -17.26
C ASP A 379 -7.59 -30.84 -15.97
N LEU A 380 -7.86 -31.51 -14.85
CA LEU A 380 -7.63 -30.98 -13.51
C LEU A 380 -6.14 -31.05 -13.16
N ILE A 381 -5.55 -29.89 -12.90
CA ILE A 381 -4.17 -29.78 -12.44
C ILE A 381 -4.17 -29.77 -10.91
N PRO A 382 -3.74 -30.85 -10.23
CA PRO A 382 -3.74 -30.90 -8.78
C PRO A 382 -2.68 -29.97 -8.17
N PHE A 383 -2.96 -29.46 -6.98
CA PHE A 383 -2.01 -28.66 -6.21
C PHE A 383 -2.25 -28.79 -4.72
N ASN A 384 -1.23 -28.43 -3.94
CA ASN A 384 -1.25 -28.54 -2.49
C ASN A 384 -1.12 -27.14 -1.87
N ALA A 385 -2.19 -26.65 -1.26
CA ALA A 385 -2.27 -25.33 -0.66
C ALA A 385 -1.79 -25.32 0.80
N LEU A 386 -0.88 -24.41 1.11
CA LEU A 386 -0.53 -24.00 2.48
C LEU A 386 -1.11 -22.61 2.76
N ASP A 387 -1.53 -22.38 4.01
CA ASP A 387 -2.20 -21.13 4.37
C ASP A 387 -1.28 -19.92 4.14
N ALA A 388 -1.77 -18.95 3.36
CA ALA A 388 -1.11 -17.67 3.08
C ALA A 388 0.30 -17.75 2.45
N LYS A 389 0.66 -18.89 1.86
CA LYS A 389 1.86 -19.03 1.01
C LYS A 389 1.52 -18.61 -0.43
N ILE A 390 2.44 -17.92 -1.09
CA ILE A 390 2.37 -17.66 -2.52
C ILE A 390 2.87 -18.92 -3.24
N ASP A 391 2.01 -19.54 -4.03
CA ASP A 391 2.30 -20.67 -4.91
C ASP A 391 2.50 -20.12 -6.32
N GLU A 392 3.76 -20.08 -6.78
CA GLU A 392 4.13 -19.66 -8.13
C GLU A 392 4.20 -20.92 -9.02
N ARG A 393 3.42 -20.94 -10.10
CA ARG A 393 3.25 -22.14 -10.94
C ARG A 393 3.23 -21.75 -12.40
N LEU A 394 3.74 -22.63 -13.26
CA LEU A 394 3.64 -22.49 -14.70
C LEU A 394 2.50 -23.40 -15.20
N ILE A 395 1.47 -22.81 -15.80
CA ILE A 395 0.48 -23.59 -16.55
C ILE A 395 1.12 -23.96 -17.88
N PRO A 396 1.32 -25.25 -18.19
CA PRO A 396 2.01 -25.64 -19.42
C PRO A 396 1.23 -25.17 -20.65
N ARG A 397 1.94 -24.86 -21.74
CA ARG A 397 1.32 -24.51 -23.02
C ARG A 397 0.48 -25.66 -23.58
N LYS A 398 1.01 -26.88 -23.52
CA LYS A 398 0.31 -28.10 -23.93
C LYS A 398 -0.45 -28.67 -22.73
N LEU A 399 -1.76 -28.78 -22.88
CA LEU A 399 -2.68 -29.28 -21.87
C LEU A 399 -3.49 -30.44 -22.47
N THR A 400 -3.92 -31.36 -21.62
CA THR A 400 -4.89 -32.38 -22.01
C THR A 400 -6.29 -31.85 -21.71
N GLY A 401 -7.22 -32.03 -22.64
CA GLY A 401 -8.64 -31.74 -22.45
C GLY A 401 -9.35 -32.86 -21.69
N THR A 402 -10.55 -32.57 -21.18
CA THR A 402 -11.37 -33.58 -20.47
C THR A 402 -11.73 -34.81 -21.33
N ASP A 403 -11.63 -34.67 -22.64
CA ASP A 403 -11.89 -35.72 -23.63
C ASP A 403 -10.60 -36.41 -24.11
N ASP A 404 -9.49 -36.22 -23.38
CA ASP A 404 -8.14 -36.76 -23.69
C ASP A 404 -7.52 -36.19 -24.98
N SER A 405 -8.02 -35.04 -25.46
CA SER A 405 -7.47 -34.32 -26.62
C SER A 405 -6.29 -33.44 -26.20
N GLU A 406 -5.23 -33.37 -27.01
CA GLU A 406 -4.20 -32.35 -26.84
C GLU A 406 -4.76 -30.96 -27.18
N LEU A 407 -4.60 -30.01 -26.26
CA LEU A 407 -5.03 -28.62 -26.36
C LEU A 407 -3.84 -27.68 -26.21
N ASP A 408 -3.80 -26.62 -27.00
CA ASP A 408 -2.89 -25.49 -26.80
C ASP A 408 -3.54 -24.41 -25.94
N LEU A 409 -2.82 -23.94 -24.92
CA LEU A 409 -3.30 -22.93 -23.98
C LEU A 409 -3.72 -21.62 -24.66
N TYR A 410 -2.96 -21.16 -25.65
CA TYR A 410 -3.19 -19.86 -26.28
C TYR A 410 -4.08 -19.96 -27.52
N GLU A 411 -4.05 -21.08 -28.24
CA GLU A 411 -4.88 -21.25 -29.44
C GLU A 411 -6.28 -21.77 -29.12
N ASP A 412 -6.43 -22.73 -28.20
CA ASP A 412 -7.70 -23.40 -27.92
C ASP A 412 -8.42 -22.87 -26.67
N LEU A 413 -7.65 -22.54 -25.62
CA LEU A 413 -8.21 -22.16 -24.31
C LEU A 413 -8.39 -20.66 -24.10
N VAL A 414 -7.69 -19.82 -24.86
CA VAL A 414 -7.92 -18.36 -24.88
C VAL A 414 -8.97 -18.04 -25.94
N SER A 415 -9.96 -17.21 -25.59
CA SER A 415 -11.00 -16.78 -26.53
C SER A 415 -10.47 -15.79 -27.56
N SER A 416 -11.24 -15.56 -28.62
CA SER A 416 -10.86 -14.67 -29.74
C SER A 416 -10.62 -13.21 -29.31
N ASN A 417 -11.21 -12.79 -28.19
CA ASN A 417 -11.02 -11.49 -27.56
C ASN A 417 -9.91 -11.46 -26.48
N GLY A 418 -9.11 -12.53 -26.34
CA GLY A 418 -8.00 -12.63 -25.40
C GLY A 418 -8.41 -12.92 -23.96
N GLN A 419 -9.56 -13.57 -23.71
CA GLN A 419 -9.99 -13.92 -22.35
C GLN A 419 -9.67 -15.38 -21.99
N LEU A 420 -9.36 -15.59 -20.70
CA LEU A 420 -9.07 -16.91 -20.14
C LEU A 420 -9.76 -17.07 -18.78
N GLU A 421 -10.46 -18.18 -18.57
CA GLU A 421 -10.98 -18.55 -17.25
C GLU A 421 -10.07 -19.56 -16.55
N ILE A 422 -9.68 -19.26 -15.31
CA ILE A 422 -8.98 -20.20 -14.43
C ILE A 422 -9.87 -20.48 -13.23
N ARG A 423 -10.18 -21.76 -13.02
CA ARG A 423 -11.07 -22.26 -11.97
C ARG A 423 -10.27 -22.95 -10.89
N VAL A 424 -10.61 -22.69 -9.63
CA VAL A 424 -9.98 -23.32 -8.47
C VAL A 424 -11.03 -23.94 -7.57
N GLN A 425 -10.81 -25.20 -7.21
CA GLN A 425 -11.66 -25.97 -6.31
C GLN A 425 -10.86 -26.55 -5.14
N CYS A 426 -11.52 -26.71 -4.00
CA CYS A 426 -11.00 -27.42 -2.84
C CYS A 426 -11.49 -28.88 -2.91
N LEU A 427 -10.57 -29.85 -2.79
CA LEU A 427 -10.95 -31.26 -2.87
C LEU A 427 -11.29 -31.87 -1.50
N GLU A 428 -10.75 -31.31 -0.42
CA GLU A 428 -10.92 -31.91 0.91
C GLU A 428 -12.24 -31.52 1.58
N ARG A 429 -13.06 -32.53 1.90
CA ARG A 429 -14.35 -32.33 2.55
C ARG A 429 -14.20 -31.65 3.92
N GLY A 430 -15.00 -30.61 4.15
CA GLY A 430 -15.01 -29.86 5.42
C GLY A 430 -13.82 -28.89 5.57
N GLN A 431 -13.05 -28.69 4.52
CA GLN A 431 -12.01 -27.67 4.44
C GLN A 431 -12.41 -26.61 3.43
N TYR A 432 -11.95 -25.37 3.63
CA TYR A 432 -12.38 -24.24 2.81
C TYR A 432 -11.17 -23.47 2.27
N PHE A 433 -11.24 -23.08 1.00
CA PHE A 433 -10.29 -22.16 0.39
C PHE A 433 -10.88 -20.76 0.31
N GLY A 434 -10.24 -19.81 0.96
CA GLY A 434 -10.61 -18.40 0.94
C GLY A 434 -9.83 -17.64 -0.11
N PHE A 435 -10.55 -16.86 -0.91
CA PHE A 435 -10.00 -16.06 -1.99
C PHE A 435 -10.58 -14.65 -1.99
N ALA A 436 -9.72 -13.71 -2.35
CA ALA A 436 -10.06 -12.38 -2.82
C ALA A 436 -9.53 -12.20 -4.25
N GLN A 437 -10.00 -11.16 -4.95
CA GLN A 437 -9.61 -10.92 -6.33
C GLN A 437 -8.08 -10.93 -6.57
N PRO A 438 -7.24 -10.25 -5.74
CA PRO A 438 -5.79 -10.24 -5.94
C PRO A 438 -5.06 -11.46 -5.35
N ASP A 439 -5.77 -12.54 -5.03
CA ASP A 439 -5.14 -13.78 -4.61
C ASP A 439 -4.72 -14.67 -5.80
N MET A 440 -5.17 -14.37 -7.03
CA MET A 440 -4.64 -14.96 -8.25
C MET A 440 -4.24 -13.88 -9.26
N TYR A 441 -3.07 -14.03 -9.87
CA TYR A 441 -2.57 -13.13 -10.90
C TYR A 441 -1.71 -13.86 -11.93
N ILE A 442 -1.69 -13.34 -13.15
CA ILE A 442 -0.66 -13.69 -14.14
C ILE A 442 0.60 -12.92 -13.76
N GLN A 443 1.73 -13.62 -13.70
CA GLN A 443 3.01 -13.04 -13.33
C GLN A 443 3.70 -12.46 -14.56
N MET A 444 3.73 -11.13 -14.66
CA MET A 444 4.60 -10.46 -15.62
C MET A 444 6.05 -10.52 -15.15
N ARG A 445 6.98 -10.18 -16.06
CA ARG A 445 8.41 -10.05 -15.71
C ARG A 445 8.60 -9.15 -14.49
N ASP A 446 9.33 -9.67 -13.50
CA ASP A 446 9.62 -8.94 -12.27
C ASP A 446 10.30 -7.60 -12.56
N ALA A 447 9.90 -6.57 -11.81
CA ALA A 447 10.55 -5.27 -11.83
C ALA A 447 11.85 -5.28 -11.00
N SER A 448 12.69 -4.27 -11.17
CA SER A 448 13.88 -4.10 -10.35
C SER A 448 13.52 -3.89 -8.87
N PRO A 449 13.99 -4.74 -7.93
CA PRO A 449 13.72 -4.58 -6.51
C PRO A 449 14.23 -3.24 -5.94
N LEU A 450 15.38 -2.76 -6.41
CA LEU A 450 15.95 -1.48 -6.00
C LEU A 450 15.08 -0.30 -6.43
N VAL A 451 14.63 -0.27 -7.69
CA VAL A 451 13.72 0.78 -8.18
C VAL A 451 12.40 0.74 -7.40
N ASN A 452 11.88 -0.45 -7.12
CA ASN A 452 10.68 -0.61 -6.31
C ASN A 452 10.86 -0.04 -4.90
N TYR A 453 11.99 -0.35 -4.25
CA TYR A 453 12.33 0.18 -2.94
C TYR A 453 12.43 1.72 -2.93
N VAL A 454 13.00 2.32 -3.99
CA VAL A 454 13.04 3.79 -4.15
C VAL A 454 11.63 4.36 -4.29
N LYS A 455 10.73 3.72 -5.05
CA LYS A 455 9.32 4.13 -5.14
C LYS A 455 8.65 4.13 -3.76
N VAL A 456 8.91 3.13 -2.92
CA VAL A 456 8.39 3.12 -1.55
C VAL A 456 8.94 4.28 -0.72
N CYS A 457 10.26 4.52 -0.77
CA CYS A 457 10.85 5.70 -0.12
C CYS A 457 10.22 7.01 -0.59
N LEU A 458 9.88 7.12 -1.88
CA LEU A 458 9.22 8.29 -2.45
C LEU A 458 7.80 8.48 -1.91
N THR A 459 7.07 7.40 -1.60
CA THR A 459 5.76 7.52 -0.94
C THR A 459 5.87 7.98 0.52
N ILE A 460 6.90 7.51 1.25
CA ILE A 460 7.22 8.02 2.60
C ILE A 460 7.56 9.52 2.52
N TRP A 461 8.32 9.92 1.50
CA TRP A 461 8.62 11.32 1.22
C TRP A 461 7.36 12.15 0.98
N VAL A 462 6.40 11.65 0.20
CA VAL A 462 5.10 12.32 -0.03
C VAL A 462 4.37 12.58 1.29
N GLN A 463 4.24 11.56 2.15
CA GLN A 463 3.57 11.71 3.44
C GLN A 463 4.26 12.75 4.33
N MET A 464 5.59 12.72 4.37
CA MET A 464 6.41 13.70 5.08
C MET A 464 6.14 15.13 4.61
N VAL A 465 6.14 15.37 3.29
CA VAL A 465 5.92 16.70 2.72
C VAL A 465 4.52 17.22 3.03
N ILE A 466 3.50 16.35 2.98
CA ILE A 466 2.12 16.71 3.36
C ILE A 466 2.06 17.14 4.83
N VAL A 467 2.70 16.39 5.74
CA VAL A 467 2.79 16.76 7.16
C VAL A 467 3.50 18.09 7.36
N ILE A 468 4.62 18.33 6.65
CA ILE A 468 5.34 19.61 6.69
C ILE A 468 4.43 20.76 6.21
N ALA A 469 3.71 20.57 5.10
CA ALA A 469 2.84 21.58 4.54
C ALA A 469 1.71 21.98 5.51
N ILE A 470 1.04 20.99 6.10
CA ILE A 470 -0.01 21.19 7.12
C ILE A 470 0.56 21.87 8.36
N GLY A 471 1.68 21.36 8.88
CA GLY A 471 2.30 21.87 10.09
C GLY A 471 2.80 23.30 9.94
N VAL A 472 3.43 23.65 8.81
CA VAL A 472 3.87 25.02 8.53
C VAL A 472 2.66 25.95 8.41
N ALA A 473 1.61 25.56 7.68
CA ALA A 473 0.39 26.35 7.54
C ALA A 473 -0.26 26.62 8.91
N ALA A 474 -0.42 25.58 9.75
CA ALA A 474 -0.95 25.69 11.11
C ALA A 474 -0.08 26.60 12.00
N SER A 475 1.25 26.53 11.85
CA SER A 475 2.22 27.29 12.64
C SER A 475 2.18 28.82 12.36
N THR A 476 1.57 29.26 11.26
CA THR A 476 1.43 30.70 10.94
C THR A 476 0.55 31.44 11.95
N LEU A 477 -0.54 30.81 12.39
CA LEU A 477 -1.54 31.40 13.28
C LEU A 477 -1.41 30.88 14.72
N LEU A 478 -1.19 29.58 14.88
CA LEU A 478 -1.28 28.90 16.18
C LEU A 478 0.02 29.04 16.99
N SER A 479 -0.05 28.77 18.30
CA SER A 479 1.13 28.57 19.13
C SER A 479 1.79 27.22 18.82
N GLY A 480 3.06 27.02 19.17
CA GLY A 480 3.79 25.78 18.83
C GLY A 480 3.08 24.51 19.29
N SER A 481 2.60 24.48 20.53
CA SER A 481 1.88 23.31 21.08
C SER A 481 0.53 23.08 20.38
N VAL A 482 -0.21 24.15 20.05
CA VAL A 482 -1.52 24.02 19.39
C VAL A 482 -1.36 23.63 17.92
N ALA A 483 -0.35 24.18 17.22
CA ALA A 483 0.02 23.78 15.86
C ALA A 483 0.42 22.29 15.82
N MET A 484 1.15 21.81 16.82
CA MET A 484 1.49 20.39 16.93
C MET A 484 0.24 19.54 17.11
N LEU A 485 -0.62 19.84 18.08
CA LEU A 485 -1.84 19.06 18.31
C LEU A 485 -2.75 19.04 17.08
N PHE A 486 -2.87 20.18 16.39
CA PHE A 486 -3.62 20.27 15.14
C PHE A 486 -3.02 19.36 14.04
N THR A 487 -1.70 19.38 13.87
CA THR A 487 -1.02 18.55 12.89
C THR A 487 -1.10 17.05 13.24
N VAL A 488 -0.99 16.70 14.53
CA VAL A 488 -1.21 15.33 15.03
C VAL A 488 -2.63 14.87 14.73
N ALA A 489 -3.64 15.72 14.95
CA ALA A 489 -5.02 15.39 14.62
C ALA A 489 -5.20 15.10 13.12
N PHE A 490 -4.55 15.86 12.24
CA PHE A 490 -4.54 15.59 10.80
C PHE A 490 -3.87 14.25 10.45
N ILE A 491 -2.75 13.92 11.10
CA ILE A 491 -2.06 12.64 10.92
C ILE A 491 -2.97 11.49 11.36
N VAL A 492 -3.52 11.55 12.57
CA VAL A 492 -4.37 10.49 13.13
C VAL A 492 -5.63 10.32 12.29
N LEU A 493 -6.38 11.41 12.03
CA LEU A 493 -7.59 11.33 11.22
C LEU A 493 -7.30 10.87 9.79
N GLY A 494 -6.13 11.20 9.24
CA GLY A 494 -5.72 10.74 7.92
C GLY A 494 -5.39 9.24 7.85
N PHE A 495 -4.81 8.66 8.90
CA PHE A 495 -4.62 7.20 9.00
C PHE A 495 -5.95 6.45 9.20
N PHE A 496 -6.87 7.03 9.96
CA PHE A 496 -8.20 6.46 10.21
C PHE A 496 -9.24 6.84 9.15
N ARG A 497 -8.83 7.49 8.06
CA ARG A 497 -9.75 7.97 7.03
C ARG A 497 -10.61 6.86 6.41
N PRO A 498 -10.10 5.64 6.08
CA PRO A 498 -10.94 4.58 5.52
C PRO A 498 -12.09 4.19 6.45
N PHE A 499 -11.79 3.96 7.74
CA PHE A 499 -12.79 3.67 8.76
C PHE A 499 -13.79 4.83 8.92
N PHE A 500 -13.28 6.05 9.00
CA PHE A 500 -14.08 7.26 9.13
C PHE A 500 -15.06 7.46 7.96
N VAL A 501 -14.62 7.19 6.72
CA VAL A 501 -15.47 7.22 5.53
C VAL A 501 -16.47 6.06 5.54
N GLY A 502 -16.06 4.87 5.98
CA GLY A 502 -16.95 3.71 6.08
C GLY A 502 -18.12 3.92 7.05
N VAL A 503 -17.87 4.54 8.21
CA VAL A 503 -18.92 4.96 9.16
C VAL A 503 -19.86 5.99 8.51
N ALA A 504 -19.32 6.93 7.74
CA ALA A 504 -20.11 7.97 7.10
C ALA A 504 -20.95 7.47 5.91
N MET A 505 -20.46 6.45 5.19
CA MET A 505 -21.18 5.78 4.10
C MET A 505 -22.13 4.67 4.59
N GLY A 506 -22.07 4.30 5.87
CA GLY A 506 -22.88 3.24 6.45
C GLY A 506 -22.45 1.82 6.05
N THR A 507 -21.19 1.65 5.63
CA THR A 507 -20.61 0.32 5.34
C THR A 507 -20.12 -0.37 6.60
N GLU A 508 -19.81 0.39 7.66
CA GLU A 508 -19.39 -0.12 8.96
C GLU A 508 -20.59 -0.54 9.83
N TYR A 509 -20.36 -1.54 10.68
CA TYR A 509 -21.37 -2.01 11.63
C TYR A 509 -21.58 -0.99 12.77
N GLY A 510 -22.81 -0.87 13.25
CA GLY A 510 -23.15 -0.04 14.42
C GLY A 510 -23.80 1.30 14.10
N GLY A 511 -23.92 1.66 12.82
CA GLY A 511 -24.55 2.91 12.39
C GLY A 511 -23.66 4.12 12.61
N GLY A 512 -24.26 5.30 12.80
CA GLY A 512 -23.51 6.52 13.04
C GLY A 512 -22.89 6.59 14.45
N PRO A 513 -22.10 7.64 14.75
CA PRO A 513 -21.44 7.78 16.04
C PRO A 513 -22.38 7.81 17.25
N VAL A 514 -23.53 8.48 17.14
CA VAL A 514 -24.51 8.60 18.23
C VAL A 514 -25.29 7.30 18.38
N GLU A 515 -25.66 6.64 17.27
CA GLU A 515 -26.25 5.31 17.29
C GLU A 515 -25.31 4.29 17.95
N SER A 516 -24.03 4.29 17.58
CA SER A 516 -23.01 3.41 18.17
C SER A 516 -22.85 3.64 19.67
N PHE A 517 -22.83 4.91 20.10
CA PHE A 517 -22.75 5.27 21.53
C PHE A 517 -24.02 4.85 22.30
N TYR A 518 -25.20 5.06 21.71
CA TYR A 518 -26.46 4.61 22.28
C TYR A 518 -26.49 3.09 22.47
N ARG A 519 -26.05 2.33 21.46
CA ARG A 519 -25.94 0.87 21.52
C ARG A 519 -24.94 0.40 22.58
N LEU A 520 -23.82 1.11 22.74
CA LEU A 520 -22.81 0.79 23.76
C LEU A 520 -23.39 0.92 25.17
N ILE A 521 -24.11 2.01 25.45
CA ILE A 521 -24.72 2.24 26.77
C ILE A 521 -25.85 1.24 27.04
N THR A 522 -26.67 0.94 26.02
CA THR A 522 -27.82 0.04 26.14
C THR A 522 -27.45 -1.45 25.97
N GLN A 523 -26.17 -1.75 25.73
CA GLN A 523 -25.66 -3.11 25.47
C GLN A 523 -26.40 -3.84 24.33
N MET A 524 -26.89 -3.09 23.34
CA MET A 524 -27.59 -3.65 22.19
C MET A 524 -26.63 -4.28 21.19
N ASN A 525 -27.08 -5.32 20.48
CA ASN A 525 -26.31 -5.92 19.39
C ASN A 525 -26.10 -4.91 18.25
N VAL A 526 -24.85 -4.73 17.83
CA VAL A 526 -24.37 -3.77 16.81
C VAL A 526 -25.00 -4.00 15.43
N ILE A 527 -25.41 -5.23 15.11
CA ILE A 527 -25.98 -5.63 13.81
C ILE A 527 -27.51 -5.51 13.80
N SER A 528 -28.16 -5.59 14.96
CA SER A 528 -29.62 -5.53 15.07
C SER A 528 -30.14 -4.15 14.68
N LYS A 529 -31.23 -4.06 13.92
CA LYS A 529 -31.84 -2.77 13.59
C LYS A 529 -32.45 -2.14 14.85
N LEU A 530 -32.23 -0.84 15.06
CA LEU A 530 -32.94 -0.09 16.10
C LEU A 530 -34.44 -0.08 15.83
N ASP A 531 -35.24 -0.23 16.89
CA ASP A 531 -36.69 -0.07 16.85
C ASP A 531 -37.07 1.31 16.32
N ASP A 532 -38.17 1.41 15.59
CA ASP A 532 -38.63 2.68 15.03
C ASP A 532 -39.41 3.49 16.07
N THR A 533 -38.68 4.25 16.88
CA THR A 533 -39.21 5.13 17.94
C THR A 533 -38.81 6.58 17.69
N MET A 534 -39.46 7.52 18.35
CA MET A 534 -39.12 8.95 18.20
C MET A 534 -37.67 9.25 18.61
N VAL A 535 -37.14 8.54 19.62
CA VAL A 535 -35.76 8.67 20.08
C VAL A 535 -34.78 8.18 19.03
N THR A 536 -35.02 7.01 18.44
CA THR A 536 -34.12 6.42 17.43
C THR A 536 -34.14 7.19 16.11
N ARG A 537 -35.28 7.81 15.74
CA ARG A 537 -35.34 8.76 14.62
C ARG A 537 -34.51 10.01 14.87
N LEU A 538 -34.56 10.56 16.09
CA LEU A 538 -33.75 11.72 16.46
C LEU A 538 -32.25 11.38 16.44
N ILE A 539 -31.86 10.22 16.97
CA ILE A 539 -30.48 9.70 16.90
C ILE A 539 -30.00 9.62 15.45
N LYS A 540 -30.78 8.98 14.55
CA LYS A 540 -30.44 8.89 13.12
C LYS A 540 -30.36 10.26 12.45
N GLY A 541 -31.22 11.20 12.82
CA GLY A 541 -31.18 12.57 12.31
C GLY A 541 -29.91 13.32 12.70
N VAL A 542 -29.47 13.15 13.96
CA VAL A 542 -28.20 13.72 14.44
C VAL A 542 -27.00 13.02 13.77
N ASP A 543 -27.06 11.70 13.62
CA ASP A 543 -26.02 10.94 12.92
C ASP A 543 -25.89 11.37 11.47
N TRP A 544 -26.98 11.66 10.77
CA TRP A 544 -26.91 12.19 9.41
C TRP A 544 -26.11 13.50 9.33
N VAL A 545 -26.24 14.39 10.33
CA VAL A 545 -25.43 15.62 10.42
C VAL A 545 -23.96 15.28 10.66
N TYR A 546 -23.67 14.38 11.59
CA TYR A 546 -22.29 13.95 11.86
C TYR A 546 -21.66 13.28 10.64
N GLN A 547 -22.35 12.34 9.99
CA GLN A 547 -21.89 11.66 8.78
C GLN A 547 -21.64 12.64 7.63
N SER A 548 -22.52 13.64 7.46
CA SER A 548 -22.31 14.70 6.45
C SER A 548 -21.07 15.55 6.75
N PHE A 549 -20.86 15.90 8.02
CA PHE A 549 -19.64 16.58 8.46
C PHE A 549 -18.40 15.70 8.25
N MET A 550 -18.50 14.41 8.53
CA MET A 550 -17.42 13.46 8.31
C MET A 550 -17.06 13.37 6.83
N LEU A 551 -18.02 13.16 5.93
CA LEU A 551 -17.77 13.14 4.49
C LEU A 551 -17.14 14.44 3.99
N SER A 552 -17.55 15.59 4.53
CA SER A 552 -16.99 16.89 4.18
C SER A 552 -15.52 17.01 4.64
N LEU A 553 -15.23 16.60 5.87
CA LEU A 553 -13.87 16.61 6.41
C LEU A 553 -12.96 15.62 5.65
N ALA A 554 -13.48 14.46 5.25
CA ALA A 554 -12.75 13.44 4.48
C ALA A 554 -12.32 13.91 3.08
N GLN A 555 -12.90 14.99 2.55
CA GLN A 555 -12.45 15.61 1.30
C GLN A 555 -11.15 16.40 1.44
N VAL A 556 -10.85 16.86 2.66
CA VAL A 556 -9.70 17.73 2.95
C VAL A 556 -8.56 16.93 3.59
N LEU A 557 -8.91 15.93 4.40
CA LEU A 557 -7.93 15.10 5.10
C LEU A 557 -7.12 14.23 4.11
N PRO A 558 -5.78 14.21 4.25
CA PRO A 558 -4.94 13.29 3.48
C PRO A 558 -5.19 11.85 3.92
N ASP A 559 -5.16 10.92 2.98
CA ASP A 559 -5.33 9.50 3.25
C ASP A 559 -3.97 8.82 3.44
N PHE A 560 -3.41 8.89 4.65
CA PHE A 560 -2.08 8.33 4.94
C PHE A 560 -2.03 6.81 4.79
N SER A 561 -3.15 6.11 4.97
CA SER A 561 -3.26 4.67 4.71
C SER A 561 -3.02 4.34 3.23
N SER A 562 -3.72 5.01 2.32
CA SER A 562 -3.59 4.79 0.87
C SER A 562 -2.26 5.29 0.30
N LEU A 563 -1.66 6.31 0.92
CA LEU A 563 -0.35 6.85 0.55
C LEU A 563 0.81 5.91 0.94
N SER A 564 0.58 4.95 1.84
CA SER A 564 1.62 4.01 2.25
C SER A 564 1.72 2.83 1.28
N THR A 565 2.88 2.68 0.64
CA THR A 565 3.16 1.52 -0.22
C THR A 565 4.18 0.56 0.40
N VAL A 566 4.38 0.62 1.72
CA VAL A 566 5.31 -0.28 2.43
C VAL A 566 4.93 -1.75 2.23
N ASP A 567 3.63 -2.04 2.24
CA ASP A 567 3.12 -3.39 2.05
C ASP A 567 3.45 -3.96 0.66
N PHE A 568 3.50 -3.14 -0.40
CA PHE A 568 3.92 -3.63 -1.72
C PHE A 568 5.31 -4.26 -1.65
N ALA A 569 6.30 -3.53 -1.13
CA ALA A 569 7.65 -4.07 -0.98
C ALA A 569 7.72 -5.22 0.03
N ALA A 570 6.98 -5.15 1.13
CA ALA A 570 6.98 -6.22 2.15
C ALA A 570 6.41 -7.53 1.60
N TYR A 571 5.35 -7.49 0.78
CA TYR A 571 4.79 -8.67 0.12
C TYR A 571 5.51 -9.02 -1.20
N GLY A 572 6.57 -8.30 -1.57
CA GLY A 572 7.35 -8.55 -2.78
C GLY A 572 6.63 -8.19 -4.09
N PHE A 573 5.71 -7.24 -4.07
CA PHE A 573 5.02 -6.69 -5.24
C PHE A 573 5.62 -5.34 -5.66
N ASN A 574 5.62 -5.08 -6.97
CA ASN A 574 6.02 -3.79 -7.52
C ASN A 574 4.95 -2.72 -7.26
N VAL A 575 5.38 -1.56 -6.81
CA VAL A 575 4.57 -0.34 -6.74
C VAL A 575 4.34 0.16 -8.17
N PRO A 576 3.07 0.26 -8.63
CA PRO A 576 2.76 0.79 -9.95
C PRO A 576 3.25 2.23 -10.12
N ALA A 577 3.78 2.57 -11.30
CA ALA A 577 4.27 3.92 -11.57
C ALA A 577 3.13 4.95 -11.51
N ASP A 578 1.94 4.59 -12.00
CA ASP A 578 0.74 5.41 -11.92
C ASP A 578 0.44 5.85 -10.49
N LEU A 579 0.47 4.92 -9.52
CA LEU A 579 0.23 5.22 -8.11
C LEU A 579 1.25 6.24 -7.56
N VAL A 580 2.51 6.11 -7.96
CA VAL A 580 3.56 7.07 -7.57
C VAL A 580 3.24 8.47 -8.13
N TYR A 581 2.85 8.57 -9.40
CA TYR A 581 2.48 9.86 -10.01
C TYR A 581 1.22 10.47 -9.39
N GLN A 582 0.24 9.65 -9.02
CA GLN A 582 -0.95 10.08 -8.29
C GLN A 582 -0.56 10.68 -6.93
N ASN A 583 0.28 9.97 -6.16
CA ASN A 583 0.77 10.41 -4.86
C ASN A 583 1.59 11.70 -4.94
N LEU A 584 2.46 11.83 -5.95
CA LEU A 584 3.22 13.07 -6.20
C LEU A 584 2.31 14.25 -6.57
N THR A 585 1.30 14.01 -7.39
CA THR A 585 0.32 15.06 -7.78
C THR A 585 -0.50 15.50 -6.58
N MET A 586 -0.94 14.56 -5.74
CA MET A 586 -1.62 14.84 -4.48
C MET A 586 -0.72 15.64 -3.51
N CYS A 587 0.55 15.26 -3.39
CA CYS A 587 1.54 15.99 -2.61
C CYS A 587 1.65 17.45 -3.07
N LEU A 588 1.80 17.68 -4.38
CA LEU A 588 1.87 19.02 -4.96
C LEU A 588 0.60 19.84 -4.66
N ALA A 589 -0.57 19.21 -4.78
CA ALA A 589 -1.85 19.84 -4.46
C ALA A 589 -1.93 20.29 -2.98
N TYR A 590 -1.45 19.46 -2.05
CA TYR A 590 -1.35 19.82 -0.63
C TYR A 590 -0.33 20.95 -0.38
N VAL A 591 0.84 20.91 -1.03
CA VAL A 591 1.85 21.98 -0.90
C VAL A 591 1.28 23.31 -1.37
N VAL A 592 0.63 23.34 -2.53
CA VAL A 592 0.01 24.56 -3.08
C VAL A 592 -1.15 25.01 -2.18
N GLY A 593 -2.09 24.12 -1.86
CA GLY A 593 -3.25 24.43 -1.03
C GLY A 593 -2.86 24.96 0.36
N MET A 594 -1.96 24.26 1.05
CA MET A 594 -1.50 24.68 2.40
C MET A 594 -0.61 25.92 2.35
N SER A 595 0.13 26.17 1.27
CA SER A 595 0.86 27.44 1.09
C SER A 595 -0.11 28.62 0.97
N ILE A 596 -1.20 28.46 0.22
CA ILE A 596 -2.24 29.49 0.07
C ILE A 596 -2.97 29.71 1.40
N VAL A 597 -3.39 28.64 2.07
CA VAL A 597 -4.03 28.72 3.39
C VAL A 597 -3.09 29.39 4.39
N GLY A 598 -1.84 28.93 4.47
CA GLY A 598 -0.82 29.51 5.34
C GLY A 598 -0.56 30.99 5.05
N TYR A 599 -0.56 31.41 3.78
CA TYR A 599 -0.44 32.81 3.39
C TYR A 599 -1.58 33.66 3.96
N PHE A 600 -2.83 33.26 3.76
CA PHE A 600 -3.98 34.01 4.26
C PHE A 600 -4.04 34.03 5.79
N LEU A 601 -3.78 32.89 6.44
CA LEU A 601 -3.70 32.81 7.90
C LEU A 601 -2.60 33.73 8.46
N PHE A 602 -1.43 33.74 7.84
CA PHE A 602 -0.33 34.59 8.26
C PHE A 602 -0.66 36.08 8.13
N ARG A 603 -1.38 36.47 7.06
CA ARG A 603 -1.82 37.86 6.84
C ARG A 603 -2.79 38.38 7.90
N THR A 604 -3.57 37.49 8.54
CA THR A 604 -4.47 37.89 9.65
C THR A 604 -3.72 38.26 10.93
N ARG A 605 -2.45 37.87 11.04
CA ARG A 605 -1.61 38.15 12.20
C ARG A 605 -0.88 39.49 11.97
N GLU A 606 -1.07 40.44 12.88
CA GLU A 606 -0.38 41.73 12.82
C GLU A 606 1.10 41.54 13.18
N VAL A 607 1.95 41.37 12.16
CA VAL A 607 3.40 41.10 12.36
C VAL A 607 4.28 42.31 12.00
N ALA A 608 3.67 43.38 11.50
CA ALA A 608 4.17 44.75 11.58
C ALA A 608 3.05 45.68 11.07
N ARG A 609 2.65 46.64 11.91
CA ARG A 609 2.00 47.87 11.47
C ARG A 609 2.84 49.03 11.96
#